data_AF-A0A2H3DL87-F1
#
_entry.id   AF-A0A2H3DL87-F1
#
_cell.length_a   1.000
_cell.length_b   1.000
_cell.length_c   1.000
_cell.angle_alpha   90.00
_cell.angle_beta   90.00
_cell.angle_gamma   90.00
#
_symmetry.space_group_name_H-M   'P 1'
#
loop_
_entity.id
_entity.type
_entity.pdbx_description
1 polymer ?
#
loop_
_entity_poly.entity_id
_entity_poly.type
_entity_poly.pdbx_seq_one_letter_code
_entity_poly.pdbx_strand_id
1 'polypeptide(L)'
;MSLPLEKRPRYGLTLKNNGDVDLYACLFYFDASTLDIENWFHSKPSLTDNMGKQNVDPCISALTFGFGNTATRPIAFDVPEGQDVDICCFKIFVSLKPLGLRSISQKLKMSRGAALVSEDPPQLPDPDESWASLVIPVIQQRLNKSHK
;
A
#
# COMPACT_ATOMS: atom_id res chain seq x y z
N MET A 1 -20.65 -18.18 3.52
CA MET A 1 -19.87 -17.86 4.72
C MET A 1 -18.42 -17.59 4.36
N SER A 2 -17.83 -16.55 4.95
CA SER A 2 -16.40 -16.25 4.95
C SER A 2 -15.57 -17.40 5.52
N LEU A 3 -14.32 -17.55 5.06
CA LEU A 3 -13.42 -18.54 5.65
C LEU A 3 -12.94 -18.05 7.03
N PRO A 4 -12.90 -18.91 8.06
CA PRO A 4 -12.22 -18.58 9.32
C PRO A 4 -10.77 -18.15 9.07
N LEU A 5 -10.23 -17.20 9.84
CA LEU A 5 -8.88 -16.64 9.63
C LEU A 5 -7.80 -17.72 9.52
N GLU A 6 -7.88 -18.78 10.33
CA GLU A 6 -6.94 -19.90 10.33
C GLU A 6 -6.97 -20.74 9.05
N LYS A 7 -8.06 -20.67 8.28
CA LYS A 7 -8.23 -21.37 7.00
C LYS A 7 -7.96 -20.48 5.80
N ARG A 8 -7.67 -19.18 6.00
CA ARG A 8 -7.36 -18.26 4.90
C ARG A 8 -5.94 -18.50 4.41
N PRO A 9 -5.72 -18.57 3.09
CA PRO A 9 -4.38 -18.55 2.53
C PRO A 9 -3.61 -17.34 3.04
N ARG A 10 -2.31 -17.54 3.32
CA ARG A 10 -1.42 -16.49 3.80
C ARG A 10 -0.55 -16.01 2.66
N TYR A 11 -0.52 -14.70 2.45
CA TYR A 11 0.23 -14.04 1.41
C TYR A 11 1.28 -13.11 1.99
N GLY A 12 2.24 -12.76 1.14
CA GLY A 12 3.25 -11.76 1.40
C GLY A 12 3.72 -11.10 0.11
N LEU A 13 4.44 -10.00 0.26
CA LEU A 13 4.96 -9.20 -0.85
C LEU A 13 6.44 -8.90 -0.64
N THR A 14 7.23 -8.97 -1.70
CA THR A 14 8.59 -8.44 -1.73
C THR A 14 8.67 -7.28 -2.70
N LEU A 15 9.09 -6.13 -2.21
CA LEU A 15 9.49 -5.01 -3.03
C LEU A 15 11.02 -4.97 -3.10
N LYS A 16 11.57 -5.10 -4.31
CA LYS A 16 13.01 -5.11 -4.53
C LYS A 16 13.38 -4.01 -5.52
N ASN A 17 14.36 -3.18 -5.15
CA ASN A 17 14.98 -2.27 -6.10
C ASN A 17 16.10 -3.02 -6.83
N ASN A 18 15.98 -3.13 -8.14
CA ASN A 18 17.00 -3.75 -8.99
C ASN A 18 17.83 -2.70 -9.76
N GLY A 19 17.58 -1.40 -9.53
CA GLY A 19 18.35 -0.32 -10.13
C GLY A 19 19.45 0.18 -9.20
N ASP A 20 20.31 1.04 -9.75
CA ASP A 20 21.46 1.63 -9.05
C ASP A 20 21.11 2.94 -8.33
N VAL A 21 19.86 3.37 -8.41
CA VAL A 21 19.36 4.61 -7.80
C VAL A 21 18.60 4.28 -6.53
N ASP A 22 18.91 5.02 -5.47
CA ASP A 22 18.23 4.91 -4.19
C ASP A 22 16.77 5.36 -4.31
N LEU A 23 15.84 4.47 -3.94
CA LEU A 23 14.41 4.72 -3.98
C LEU A 23 13.81 4.68 -2.58
N TYR A 24 12.87 5.58 -2.33
CA TYR A 24 12.03 5.62 -1.14
C TYR A 24 10.64 5.13 -1.51
N ALA A 25 10.07 4.26 -0.67
CA ALA A 25 8.76 3.66 -0.95
C ALA A 25 7.72 4.01 0.11
N CYS A 26 6.48 4.16 -0.34
CA CYS A 26 5.30 4.15 0.52
C CYS A 26 4.35 3.05 0.02
N LEU A 27 3.85 2.21 0.93
CA LEU A 27 2.89 1.15 0.63
C LEU A 27 1.59 1.41 1.38
N PHE A 28 0.51 1.51 0.62
CA PHE A 28 -0.84 1.66 1.12
C PHE A 28 -1.70 0.47 0.73
N TYR A 29 -2.57 0.05 1.65
CA TYR A 29 -3.64 -0.90 1.39
C TYR A 29 -4.96 -0.15 1.32
N PHE A 30 -5.71 -0.37 0.24
CA PHE A 30 -7.02 0.20 -0.02
C PHE A 30 -8.05 -0.92 0.07
N ASP A 31 -8.97 -0.79 1.02
CA ASP A 31 -10.10 -1.70 1.19
C ASP A 31 -11.32 -1.09 0.49
N ALA A 32 -11.82 -1.69 -0.61
CA ALA A 32 -12.97 -1.12 -1.31
C ALA A 32 -14.31 -1.40 -0.58
N SER A 33 -14.32 -2.35 0.36
CA SER A 33 -15.50 -2.68 1.16
C SER A 33 -15.69 -1.69 2.31
N THR A 34 -14.61 -1.23 2.95
CA THR A 34 -14.69 -0.21 4.03
C THR A 34 -14.33 1.20 3.58
N LEU A 35 -13.69 1.36 2.42
CA LEU A 35 -13.07 2.60 1.93
C LEU A 35 -11.92 3.11 2.80
N ASP A 36 -11.40 2.27 3.70
CA ASP A 36 -10.25 2.60 4.51
C ASP A 36 -8.98 2.57 3.67
N ILE A 37 -8.07 3.51 3.97
CA ILE A 37 -6.73 3.54 3.41
C ILE A 37 -5.74 3.40 4.56
N GLU A 38 -5.04 2.28 4.60
CA GLU A 38 -4.06 2.00 5.63
C GLU A 38 -2.64 2.21 5.09
N ASN A 39 -1.83 2.97 5.83
CA ASN A 39 -0.40 3.07 5.56
C ASN A 39 0.30 1.87 6.21
N TRP A 40 0.72 0.91 5.39
CA TRP A 40 1.41 -0.29 5.85
C TRP A 40 2.92 -0.10 5.95
N PHE A 41 3.46 0.82 5.14
CA PHE A 41 4.87 1.19 5.22
C PHE A 41 5.16 2.54 4.61
N HIS A 42 6.14 3.20 5.21
CA HIS A 42 6.59 4.52 4.82
C HIS A 42 8.09 4.63 5.06
N SER A 43 8.90 4.80 4.00
CA SER A 43 10.32 5.12 4.16
C SER A 43 10.46 6.48 4.84
N LYS A 44 11.06 6.52 6.03
CA LYS A 44 11.25 7.79 6.76
C LYS A 44 12.52 8.49 6.26
N PRO A 45 12.53 9.83 6.22
CA PRO A 45 13.78 10.56 6.11
C PRO A 45 14.62 10.29 7.37
N SER A 46 15.92 10.03 7.19
CA SER A 46 16.88 9.94 8.29
C SER A 46 16.84 11.23 9.10
N LEU A 47 16.44 11.15 10.38
CA LEU A 47 16.65 12.23 11.32
C LEU A 47 18.16 12.31 11.57
N THR A 48 18.76 13.45 11.22
CA THR A 48 20.15 13.76 11.59
C THR A 48 20.28 13.69 13.11
N ASP A 49 21.08 12.75 13.62
CA ASP A 49 21.52 12.78 15.00
C ASP A 49 22.41 14.01 15.24
N ASN A 50 22.37 14.58 16.43
CA ASN A 50 23.12 15.76 16.88
C ASN A 50 24.66 15.55 16.87
N MET A 51 25.15 14.44 16.31
CA MET A 51 26.56 14.09 16.14
C MET A 51 27.01 13.95 14.67
N GLY A 52 26.17 14.29 13.69
CA GLY A 52 26.57 14.32 12.26
C GLY A 52 26.85 12.94 11.64
N LYS A 53 26.50 11.84 12.31
CA LYS A 53 26.48 10.50 11.71
C LYS A 53 25.10 10.26 11.10
N GLN A 54 25.05 10.19 9.77
CA GLN A 54 23.86 9.73 9.06
C GLN A 54 23.56 8.29 9.49
N ASN A 55 22.51 8.12 10.30
CA ASN A 55 21.92 6.81 10.51
C ASN A 55 20.93 6.62 9.36
N VAL A 56 21.41 6.08 8.24
CA VAL A 56 20.61 5.87 7.02
C VAL A 56 19.38 5.02 7.37
N ASP A 57 18.19 5.62 7.33
CA ASP A 57 16.99 4.83 7.01
C ASP A 57 17.18 4.44 5.54
N PRO A 58 17.39 3.16 5.21
CA PRO A 58 17.89 2.81 3.91
C PRO A 58 16.77 3.02 2.87
N CYS A 59 17.17 3.55 1.73
CA CYS A 59 16.52 3.30 0.46
C CYS A 59 16.10 1.81 0.38
N ILE A 60 14.98 1.54 -0.29
CA ILE A 60 14.50 0.17 -0.42
C ILE A 60 15.50 -0.64 -1.25
N SER A 61 16.22 -1.58 -0.63
CA SER A 61 17.00 -2.60 -1.35
C SER A 61 16.13 -3.85 -1.57
N ALA A 62 15.65 -4.43 -0.48
CA ALA A 62 14.62 -5.46 -0.45
C ALA A 62 13.75 -5.31 0.80
N LEU A 63 12.44 -5.21 0.61
CA LEU A 63 11.46 -5.03 1.66
C LEU A 63 10.41 -6.14 1.58
N THR A 64 10.25 -6.91 2.65
CA THR A 64 9.31 -8.04 2.72
C THR A 64 8.15 -7.73 3.67
N PHE A 65 6.92 -7.96 3.20
CA PHE A 65 5.69 -7.85 3.96
C PHE A 65 5.00 -9.19 4.09
N GLY A 66 4.57 -9.52 5.29
CA GLY A 66 3.76 -10.70 5.56
C GLY A 66 4.53 -12.02 5.59
N PHE A 67 5.87 -11.97 5.51
CA PHE A 67 6.75 -13.11 5.69
C PHE A 67 8.20 -12.67 5.91
N GLY A 68 9.06 -13.61 6.33
CA GLY A 68 10.48 -13.36 6.57
C GLY A 68 10.76 -12.86 7.99
N ASN A 69 11.94 -12.27 8.19
CA ASN A 69 12.42 -11.79 9.49
C ASN A 69 11.93 -10.36 9.82
N THR A 70 10.96 -9.84 9.07
CA THR A 70 10.31 -8.56 9.36
C THR A 70 9.15 -8.80 10.33
N ALA A 71 8.91 -7.88 11.28
CA ALA A 71 7.82 -8.00 12.25
C ALA A 71 6.39 -7.86 11.65
N THR A 72 6.25 -8.01 10.33
CA THR A 72 4.98 -7.86 9.60
C THR A 72 4.22 -9.18 9.57
N ARG A 73 2.94 -9.16 9.95
CA ARG A 73 2.07 -10.34 9.95
C ARG A 73 1.66 -10.75 8.53
N PRO A 74 1.48 -12.05 8.24
CA PRO A 74 1.00 -12.50 6.94
C PRO A 74 -0.35 -11.89 6.57
N ILE A 75 -0.49 -11.60 5.28
CA ILE A 75 -1.69 -10.99 4.72
C ILE A 75 -2.71 -12.08 4.45
N ALA A 76 -3.94 -11.89 4.93
CA ALA A 76 -5.04 -12.80 4.68
C ALA A 76 -6.26 -11.99 4.26
N PHE A 77 -6.85 -12.38 3.15
CA PHE A 77 -7.99 -11.69 2.58
C PHE A 77 -9.26 -12.52 2.74
N ASP A 78 -10.42 -11.89 2.61
CA ASP A 78 -11.72 -12.55 2.73
C ASP A 78 -12.77 -11.82 1.92
N VAL A 79 -13.78 -12.57 1.47
CA VAL A 79 -14.94 -11.97 0.83
C VAL A 79 -16.02 -11.80 1.90
N PRO A 80 -16.38 -10.55 2.27
CA PRO A 80 -17.41 -10.28 3.28
C PRO A 80 -18.72 -11.04 3.02
N GLU A 81 -19.47 -11.30 4.09
CA GLU A 81 -20.79 -11.89 3.97
C GLU A 81 -21.74 -10.97 3.18
N GLY A 82 -22.59 -11.55 2.34
CA GLY A 82 -23.47 -10.79 1.44
C GLY A 82 -22.81 -10.29 0.16
N GLN A 83 -21.52 -10.59 -0.07
CA GLN A 83 -20.82 -10.28 -1.31
C GLN A 83 -20.29 -11.55 -1.99
N ASP A 84 -20.31 -11.53 -3.33
CA ASP A 84 -19.75 -12.57 -4.19
C ASP A 84 -18.33 -12.22 -4.68
N VAL A 85 -18.01 -10.93 -4.71
CA VAL A 85 -16.71 -10.40 -5.11
C VAL A 85 -16.29 -9.33 -4.11
N ASP A 86 -15.04 -9.40 -3.65
CA ASP A 86 -14.38 -8.33 -2.92
C ASP A 86 -13.14 -7.86 -3.69
N ILE A 87 -12.89 -6.55 -3.64
CA ILE A 87 -11.77 -5.91 -4.34
C ILE A 87 -11.01 -5.08 -3.31
N CYS A 88 -9.73 -5.32 -3.20
CA CYS A 88 -8.79 -4.43 -2.52
C CYS A 88 -7.59 -4.18 -3.44
N CYS A 89 -6.76 -3.20 -3.10
CA CYS A 89 -5.52 -3.03 -3.83
C CYS A 89 -4.38 -2.52 -2.95
N PHE A 90 -3.16 -2.88 -3.36
CA PHE A 90 -1.95 -2.26 -2.87
C PHE A 90 -1.55 -1.13 -3.79
N LYS A 91 -1.37 0.06 -3.24
CA LYS A 91 -0.78 1.20 -3.93
C LYS A 91 0.62 1.42 -3.40
N ILE A 92 1.60 1.30 -4.31
CA ILE A 92 3.00 1.54 -4.02
C ILE A 92 3.39 2.85 -4.69
N PHE A 93 3.95 3.78 -3.93
CA PHE A 93 4.61 4.97 -4.45
C PHE A 93 6.12 4.81 -4.27
N VAL A 94 6.88 5.16 -5.29
CA VAL A 94 8.35 5.22 -5.25
C VAL A 94 8.84 6.58 -5.69
N SER A 95 9.97 7.01 -5.13
CA SER A 95 10.46 8.38 -5.29
C SER A 95 11.95 8.46 -5.04
N LEU A 96 12.60 9.48 -5.61
CA LEU A 96 14.03 9.77 -5.40
C LEU A 96 14.30 10.44 -4.05
N LYS A 97 13.27 11.01 -3.41
CA LYS A 97 13.34 11.66 -2.08
C LYS A 97 12.18 11.15 -1.21
N PRO A 98 12.32 11.08 0.13
CA PRO A 98 11.23 10.66 1.01
C PRO A 98 9.97 11.52 0.82
N LEU A 99 8.85 10.89 0.44
CA LEU A 99 7.57 11.60 0.27
C LEU A 99 6.78 11.69 1.58
N GLY A 100 6.18 12.84 1.87
CA GLY A 100 5.32 13.06 3.04
C GLY A 100 3.88 12.56 2.89
N LEU A 101 3.64 11.30 2.50
CA LEU A 101 2.29 10.78 2.16
C LEU A 101 1.45 10.26 3.35
N ARG A 102 1.84 10.52 4.60
CA ARG A 102 1.13 9.96 5.77
C ARG A 102 -0.33 10.43 5.88
N SER A 103 -0.64 11.62 5.36
CA SER A 103 -1.99 12.21 5.34
C SER A 103 -2.98 11.47 4.44
N ILE A 104 -2.52 10.59 3.55
CA ILE A 104 -3.39 9.78 2.68
C ILE A 104 -4.13 8.70 3.48
N SER A 105 -3.58 8.25 4.62
CA SER A 105 -4.27 7.25 5.44
C SER A 105 -5.53 7.86 6.04
N GLN A 106 -6.67 7.20 5.80
CA GLN A 106 -7.96 7.66 6.26
C GLN A 106 -8.79 6.48 6.77
N LYS A 107 -9.63 6.78 7.77
CA LYS A 107 -10.73 5.92 8.20
C LYS A 107 -12.02 6.67 7.97
N LEU A 108 -12.86 6.18 7.06
CA LEU A 108 -14.02 6.96 6.63
C LEU A 108 -15.24 6.70 7.52
N LYS A 109 -15.97 7.78 7.86
CA LYS A 109 -17.36 7.72 8.36
C LYS A 109 -18.25 8.54 7.41
N MET A 110 -18.68 7.87 6.35
CA MET A 110 -19.65 8.20 5.28
C MET A 110 -19.97 9.67 4.92
N SER A 111 -19.72 10.02 3.65
CA SER A 111 -20.76 10.20 2.61
C SER A 111 -20.16 9.82 1.25
N ARG A 112 -20.98 9.32 0.31
CA ARG A 112 -20.53 8.78 -1.00
C ARG A 112 -20.83 9.78 -2.11
N GLY A 113 -19.83 10.08 -2.94
CA GLY A 113 -20.00 10.87 -4.15
C GLY A 113 -18.64 11.12 -4.81
N ALA A 114 -18.60 11.13 -6.13
CA ALA A 114 -17.45 11.60 -6.90
C ALA A 114 -17.99 12.58 -7.95
N ALA A 115 -17.41 13.78 -7.99
CA ALA A 115 -17.64 14.75 -9.04
C ALA A 115 -16.29 15.08 -9.66
N LEU A 116 -16.19 15.01 -10.98
CA LEU A 116 -15.07 15.67 -11.67
C LEU A 116 -15.28 17.17 -11.52
N VAL A 117 -14.42 17.81 -10.75
CA VAL A 117 -14.33 19.26 -10.71
C VAL A 117 -13.16 19.64 -11.61
N SER A 118 -13.40 20.51 -12.58
CA SER A 118 -12.30 21.09 -13.35
C SER A 118 -11.60 22.10 -12.45
N GLU A 119 -10.39 21.80 -12.04
CA GLU A 119 -9.46 22.78 -11.49
C GLU A 119 -8.39 23.10 -12.53
N ASP A 120 -7.76 24.26 -12.37
CA ASP A 120 -6.60 24.66 -13.16
C ASP A 120 -5.54 23.54 -13.18
N PRO A 121 -4.75 23.42 -14.27
CA PRO A 121 -3.75 22.36 -14.35
C PRO A 121 -2.83 22.43 -13.14
N PRO A 122 -2.60 21.31 -12.41
CA PRO A 122 -1.63 21.30 -11.34
C PRO A 122 -0.27 21.73 -11.92
N GLN A 123 0.47 22.55 -11.16
CA GLN A 123 1.83 22.92 -11.54
C GLN A 123 2.63 21.65 -11.80
N LEU A 124 3.43 21.65 -12.88
CA LEU A 124 4.33 20.55 -13.17
C LEU A 124 5.24 20.34 -11.96
N PRO A 125 5.32 19.11 -11.41
CA PRO A 125 6.21 18.82 -10.29
C PRO A 125 7.65 19.12 -10.70
N ASP A 126 8.47 19.52 -9.73
CA ASP A 126 9.91 19.68 -9.92
C ASP A 126 10.49 18.38 -10.52
N PRO A 127 11.31 18.42 -11.58
CA PRO A 127 11.97 17.23 -12.11
C PRO A 127 12.74 16.43 -11.03
N ASP A 128 13.23 17.09 -9.98
CA ASP A 128 13.90 16.46 -8.83
C ASP A 128 12.92 15.83 -7.80
N GLU A 129 11.61 15.97 -8.02
CA GLU A 129 10.51 15.31 -7.30
C GLU A 129 9.89 14.17 -8.11
N SER A 130 10.65 13.61 -9.06
CA SER A 130 10.23 12.45 -9.84
C SER A 130 9.77 11.30 -8.94
N TRP A 131 8.51 10.92 -9.11
CA TRP A 131 7.89 9.79 -8.44
C TRP A 131 7.16 8.91 -9.46
N ALA A 132 7.01 7.63 -9.12
CA ALA A 132 6.21 6.69 -9.88
C ALA A 132 5.32 5.91 -8.93
N SER A 133 4.30 5.24 -9.47
CA SER A 133 3.45 4.38 -8.66
C SER A 133 3.05 3.10 -9.38
N LEU A 134 2.80 2.07 -8.58
CA LEU A 134 2.30 0.77 -9.02
C LEU A 134 1.04 0.44 -8.24
N VAL A 135 0.06 -0.16 -8.92
CA VAL A 135 -1.16 -0.70 -8.29
C VAL A 135 -1.17 -2.20 -8.48
N ILE A 136 -1.39 -2.94 -7.40
CA ILE A 136 -1.64 -4.39 -7.45
C ILE A 136 -3.07 -4.62 -6.95
N PRO A 137 -4.04 -4.85 -7.86
CA PRO A 137 -5.39 -5.22 -7.46
C PRO A 137 -5.41 -6.67 -6.96
N VAL A 138 -6.18 -6.90 -5.92
CA VAL A 138 -6.51 -8.22 -5.40
C VAL A 138 -8.01 -8.39 -5.55
N ILE A 139 -8.41 -9.32 -6.41
CA ILE A 139 -9.81 -9.62 -6.68
C ILE A 139 -10.09 -11.00 -6.11
N GLN A 140 -11.02 -11.05 -5.15
CA GLN A 140 -11.45 -12.30 -4.54
C GLN A 140 -12.85 -12.62 -5.00
N GLN A 141 -13.08 -13.87 -5.37
CA GLN A 141 -14.39 -14.33 -5.80
C GLN A 141 -14.82 -15.52 -4.94
N ARG A 142 -16.08 -15.50 -4.51
CA ARG A 142 -16.69 -16.61 -3.82
C ARG A 142 -16.92 -17.74 -4.82
N LEU A 143 -16.32 -18.91 -4.55
CA LEU A 143 -16.58 -20.08 -5.38
C LEU A 143 -18.01 -20.58 -5.10
N ASN A 144 -18.94 -20.21 -5.97
CA ASN A 144 -20.28 -20.77 -5.93
C ASN A 144 -20.20 -22.22 -6.42
N LYS A 145 -20.29 -23.18 -5.49
CA LYS A 145 -20.52 -24.56 -5.87
C LYS A 145 -21.91 -24.62 -6.50
N SER A 146 -21.97 -24.59 -7.82
CA SER A 146 -23.20 -24.97 -8.53
C SER A 146 -23.50 -26.40 -8.11
N HIS A 147 -24.62 -26.60 -7.42
CA HIS A 147 -25.15 -27.93 -7.16
C HIS A 147 -25.35 -28.61 -8.53
N LYS A 148 -24.67 -29.74 -8.72
CA LYS A 148 -24.92 -30.66 -9.84
C LYS A 148 -25.40 -31.97 -9.23
#